data_AF-A0A3G9D0F0-F1
#
_entry.id   AF-A0A3G9D0F0-F1
#
_cell.length_a   1.000
_cell.length_b   1.000
_cell.length_c   1.000
_cell.angle_alpha   90.00
_cell.angle_beta   90.00
_cell.angle_gamma   90.00
#
_symmetry.space_group_name_H-M   'P 1'
#
loop_
_entity.id
_entity.type
_entity.pdbx_description
1 polymer ?
#
loop_
_entity_poly.entity_id
_entity_poly.type
_entity_poly.pdbx_seq_one_letter_code
_entity_poly.pdbx_strand_id
1 'polypeptide(L)'
;MAKARRRRVRDTWKEKNWYTVTAPRLFGEKEIGLTPARDPKLLSKRRVEATMRELTGDFSRQYVKLKFEIENITGDKAATKFIGHEVTTDYVRSMIRRGTSRVDAPKIVKTKDDYKIKIHILAITTRRAKSSQQKYMRKIIEDKIEEIASEKTFDELVEGIVTGKIASEIYHEAKKVYPLKRVEIIKTKVLGEPA
;
A
#
# COMPACT_ATOMS: atom_id res chain seq x y z
N MET A 1 34.88 -43.13 27.06
CA MET A 1 33.88 -42.11 26.67
C MET A 1 33.96 -41.88 25.17
N ALA A 2 32.97 -42.31 24.40
CA ALA A 2 32.98 -42.14 22.94
C ALA A 2 32.80 -40.66 22.59
N LYS A 3 33.78 -40.06 21.91
CA LYS A 3 33.73 -38.69 21.39
C LYS A 3 32.50 -38.60 20.47
N ALA A 4 31.50 -37.81 20.86
CA ALA A 4 30.32 -37.56 20.04
C ALA A 4 30.76 -37.13 18.63
N ARG A 5 30.41 -37.93 17.62
CA ARG A 5 30.79 -37.71 16.22
C ARG A 5 30.21 -36.36 15.80
N ARG A 6 31.06 -35.34 15.70
CA ARG A 6 30.68 -33.97 15.32
C ARG A 6 29.98 -34.06 13.95
N ARG A 7 28.66 -33.88 13.92
CA ARG A 7 27.88 -33.87 12.68
C ARG A 7 28.54 -32.86 11.74
N ARG A 8 28.90 -33.29 10.53
CA ARG A 8 29.43 -32.40 9.49
C ARG A 8 28.41 -31.29 9.28
N VAL A 9 28.78 -30.04 9.56
CA VAL A 9 27.90 -28.89 9.40
C VAL A 9 27.53 -28.82 7.91
N ARG A 10 26.27 -29.16 7.61
CA ARG A 10 25.75 -29.14 6.24
C ARG A 10 25.36 -27.71 5.90
N ASP A 11 25.82 -27.23 4.76
CA ASP A 11 25.49 -25.90 4.28
C ASP A 11 24.02 -25.86 3.85
N THR A 12 23.19 -25.22 4.67
CA THR A 12 21.75 -25.08 4.46
C THR A 12 21.39 -24.15 3.31
N TRP A 13 22.35 -23.37 2.77
CA TRP A 13 22.07 -22.46 1.66
C TRP A 13 21.96 -23.20 0.32
N LYS A 14 22.74 -24.27 0.14
CA LYS A 14 22.73 -25.11 -1.07
C LYS A 14 21.41 -25.87 -1.28
N GLU A 15 20.58 -25.97 -0.25
CA GLU A 15 19.26 -26.61 -0.31
C GLU A 15 18.15 -25.64 -0.73
N LYS A 16 18.45 -24.35 -0.92
CA LYS A 16 17.46 -23.33 -1.26
C LYS A 16 17.45 -23.09 -2.77
N ASN A 17 16.25 -23.04 -3.34
CA ASN A 17 16.01 -22.58 -4.69
C ASN A 17 15.60 -21.11 -4.66
N TRP A 18 15.96 -20.38 -5.71
CA TRP A 18 15.60 -18.99 -5.89
C TRP A 18 14.33 -18.89 -6.72
N TYR A 19 13.36 -18.13 -6.21
CA TYR A 19 12.09 -17.90 -6.90
C TYR A 19 11.97 -16.42 -7.27
N THR A 20 11.54 -16.16 -8.49
CA THR A 20 11.31 -14.80 -9.00
C THR A 20 9.92 -14.33 -8.60
N VAL A 21 9.86 -13.26 -7.81
CA VAL A 21 8.61 -12.65 -7.38
C VAL A 21 8.13 -11.70 -8.47
N THR A 22 6.98 -12.01 -9.06
CA THR A 22 6.34 -11.22 -10.11
C THR A 22 5.19 -10.41 -9.52
N ALA A 23 5.10 -9.13 -9.91
CA ALA A 23 4.01 -8.26 -9.52
C ALA A 23 2.66 -8.75 -10.12
N PRO A 24 1.51 -8.36 -9.53
CA PRO A 24 0.21 -8.64 -10.13
C PRO A 24 0.09 -7.99 -11.52
N ARG A 25 -0.83 -8.51 -12.35
CA ARG A 25 -1.11 -8.02 -13.70
C ARG A 25 -1.37 -6.51 -13.77
N LEU A 26 -1.96 -5.94 -12.71
CA LEU A 26 -2.21 -4.50 -12.52
C LEU A 26 -0.96 -3.63 -12.66
N PHE A 27 0.21 -4.17 -12.34
CA PHE A 27 1.48 -3.47 -12.37
C PHE A 27 2.39 -3.95 -13.53
N GLY A 28 1.81 -4.64 -14.51
CA GLY A 28 2.52 -5.09 -15.72
C GLY A 28 3.44 -6.28 -15.51
N GLU A 29 3.15 -7.16 -14.53
CA GLU A 29 3.86 -8.42 -14.25
C GLU A 29 5.39 -8.31 -14.12
N LYS A 30 5.87 -7.14 -13.69
CA LYS A 30 7.30 -6.90 -13.53
C LYS A 30 7.90 -7.75 -12.40
N GLU A 31 9.16 -8.10 -12.59
CA GLU A 31 9.95 -8.79 -11.58
C GLU A 31 10.33 -7.79 -10.47
N ILE A 32 9.88 -8.06 -9.25
CA ILE A 32 10.16 -7.22 -8.07
C ILE A 32 11.49 -7.63 -7.45
N GLY A 33 11.75 -8.94 -7.39
CA GLY A 33 12.98 -9.46 -6.81
C GLY A 33 12.98 -10.98 -6.68
N LEU A 34 14.04 -11.49 -6.06
CA LEU A 34 14.27 -12.92 -5.88
C LEU A 34 14.11 -13.30 -4.41
N THR A 35 13.39 -14.39 -4.14
CA THR A 35 13.22 -14.92 -2.78
C THR A 35 13.72 -16.36 -2.70
N PRO A 36 14.67 -16.67 -1.79
CA PRO A 36 15.12 -18.04 -1.61
C PRO A 36 14.16 -18.83 -0.70
N ALA A 37 13.84 -20.06 -1.10
CA ALA A 37 13.10 -21.00 -0.28
C ALA A 37 13.54 -22.44 -0.53
N ARG A 38 13.44 -23.27 0.51
CA ARG A 38 13.70 -24.71 0.42
C ARG A 38 12.51 -25.42 -0.21
N ASP A 39 11.31 -25.11 0.29
CA ASP A 39 10.05 -25.66 -0.20
C ASP A 39 9.14 -24.54 -0.73
N PRO A 40 8.41 -24.76 -1.83
CA PRO A 40 7.45 -23.79 -2.36
C PRO A 40 6.39 -23.39 -1.34
N LYS A 41 5.94 -24.32 -0.48
CA LYS A 41 4.94 -24.04 0.55
C LYS A 41 5.36 -22.94 1.53
N LEU A 42 6.66 -22.79 1.78
CA LEU A 42 7.20 -21.77 2.69
C LEU A 42 7.26 -20.35 2.09
N LEU A 43 7.03 -20.21 0.78
CA LEU A 43 6.91 -18.92 0.11
C LEU A 43 5.51 -18.34 0.22
N SER A 44 4.49 -19.19 0.32
CA SER A 44 3.11 -18.74 0.49
C SER A 44 3.00 -17.81 1.71
N LYS A 45 2.26 -16.71 1.55
CA LYS A 45 2.05 -15.66 2.57
C LYS A 45 3.27 -14.83 2.94
N ARG A 46 4.41 -14.96 2.23
CA ARG A 46 5.52 -14.00 2.39
C ARG A 46 5.12 -12.65 1.83
N ARG A 47 5.50 -11.61 2.56
CA ARG A 47 5.26 -10.22 2.15
C ARG A 47 6.51 -9.63 1.55
N VAL A 48 6.36 -9.01 0.39
CA VAL A 48 7.42 -8.30 -0.32
C VAL A 48 7.00 -6.85 -0.42
N GLU A 49 7.94 -5.95 -0.17
CA GLU A 49 7.74 -4.52 -0.37
C GLU A 49 8.48 -4.11 -1.64
N ALA A 50 7.82 -3.35 -2.50
CA ALA A 50 8.41 -2.77 -3.71
C ALA A 50 8.12 -1.27 -3.76
N THR A 51 9.01 -0.53 -4.40
CA THR A 51 8.79 0.92 -4.59
C THR A 51 8.12 1.16 -5.93
N MET A 52 7.25 2.18 -6.02
CA MET A 52 6.63 2.57 -7.29
C MET A 52 7.64 2.90 -8.40
N ARG A 53 8.82 3.39 -8.02
CA ARG A 53 9.95 3.63 -8.93
C ARG A 53 10.37 2.35 -9.66
N GLU A 54 10.40 1.21 -8.99
CA GLU A 54 10.85 -0.07 -9.57
C GLU A 54 9.79 -0.60 -10.55
N LEU A 55 8.51 -0.37 -10.24
CA LEU A 55 7.40 -0.84 -11.07
C LEU A 55 7.12 0.06 -12.27
N THR A 56 7.16 1.38 -12.13
CA THR A 56 6.79 2.29 -13.24
C THR A 56 8.00 2.96 -13.89
N GLY A 57 9.14 3.06 -13.19
CA GLY A 57 10.30 3.83 -13.64
C GLY A 57 10.20 5.34 -13.37
N ASP A 58 9.09 5.82 -12.78
CA ASP A 58 8.90 7.23 -12.42
C ASP A 58 9.56 7.53 -11.05
N PHE A 59 10.47 8.49 -11.04
CA PHE A 59 11.19 8.94 -9.84
C PHE A 59 10.34 9.82 -8.93
N SER A 60 9.31 10.49 -9.48
CA SER A 60 8.47 11.44 -8.75
C SER A 60 7.70 10.79 -7.60
N ARG A 61 7.47 9.47 -7.70
CA ARG A 61 6.66 8.68 -6.77
C ARG A 61 7.46 7.65 -5.99
N GLN A 62 8.77 7.87 -5.84
CA GLN A 62 9.64 6.98 -5.06
C GLN A 62 9.20 6.85 -3.58
N TYR A 63 8.45 7.80 -3.05
CA TYR A 63 7.95 7.76 -1.67
C TYR A 63 6.78 6.77 -1.46
N VAL A 64 6.24 6.16 -2.51
CA VAL A 64 5.15 5.19 -2.41
C VAL A 64 5.72 3.78 -2.40
N LYS A 65 5.50 3.07 -1.27
CA LYS A 65 5.83 1.66 -1.11
C LYS A 65 4.57 0.82 -1.25
N LEU A 66 4.61 -0.18 -2.11
CA LEU A 66 3.56 -1.18 -2.28
C LEU A 66 3.93 -2.44 -1.52
N LYS A 67 2.93 -3.10 -0.93
CA LYS A 67 3.09 -4.36 -0.20
C LYS A 67 2.32 -5.45 -0.92
N PHE A 68 3.04 -6.50 -1.24
CA PHE A 68 2.56 -7.65 -1.98
C PHE A 68 2.64 -8.92 -1.13
N GLU A 69 1.68 -9.83 -1.30
CA GLU A 69 1.73 -11.18 -0.73
C GLU A 69 1.95 -12.21 -1.83
N ILE A 70 2.80 -13.20 -1.60
CA ILE A 70 2.90 -14.34 -2.51
C ILE A 70 1.71 -15.28 -2.27
N GLU A 71 0.94 -15.51 -3.32
CA GLU A 71 -0.23 -16.40 -3.29
C GLU A 71 0.04 -17.70 -4.05
N ASN A 72 0.40 -17.58 -5.34
CA ASN A 72 0.57 -18.70 -6.23
C ASN A 72 2.02 -18.84 -6.71
N ILE A 73 2.48 -20.07 -6.85
CA ILE A 73 3.83 -20.38 -7.32
C ILE A 73 3.70 -21.29 -8.53
N THR A 74 4.15 -20.81 -9.67
CA THR A 74 4.13 -21.52 -10.95
C THR A 74 5.57 -21.76 -11.38
N GLY A 75 6.06 -22.98 -11.13
CA GLY A 75 7.47 -23.31 -11.33
C GLY A 75 8.37 -22.45 -10.43
N ASP A 76 9.24 -21.66 -11.06
CA ASP A 76 10.17 -20.76 -10.37
C ASP A 76 9.61 -19.34 -10.18
N LYS A 77 8.42 -19.05 -10.71
CA LYS A 77 7.76 -17.73 -10.60
C LYS A 77 6.74 -17.74 -9.46
N ALA A 78 6.83 -16.73 -8.60
CA ALA A 78 5.91 -16.50 -7.51
C ALA A 78 5.01 -15.30 -7.85
N ALA A 79 3.75 -15.60 -8.19
CA ALA A 79 2.72 -14.60 -8.42
C ALA A 79 2.27 -13.99 -7.09
N THR A 80 2.09 -12.67 -7.09
CA THR A 80 1.72 -11.92 -5.91
C THR A 80 0.36 -11.26 -6.03
N LYS A 81 -0.25 -10.99 -4.87
CA LYS A 81 -1.45 -10.18 -4.70
C LYS A 81 -1.16 -8.90 -3.95
N PHE A 82 -1.96 -7.86 -4.17
CA PHE A 82 -1.82 -6.57 -3.50
C PHE A 82 -2.46 -6.61 -2.11
N ILE A 83 -1.68 -6.30 -1.05
CA ILE A 83 -2.18 -6.22 0.33
C ILE A 83 -2.47 -4.77 0.72
N GLY A 84 -1.69 -3.83 0.19
CA GLY A 84 -1.79 -2.44 0.59
C GLY A 84 -0.62 -1.58 0.13
N HIS A 85 -0.74 -0.28 0.36
CA HIS A 85 0.33 0.68 0.14
C HIS A 85 0.66 1.43 1.42
N GLU A 86 1.85 1.98 1.47
CA GLU A 86 2.32 2.86 2.51
C GLU A 86 3.23 3.94 1.92
N VAL A 87 2.96 5.17 2.29
CA VAL A 87 3.83 6.31 1.99
C VAL A 87 4.98 6.38 2.99
N THR A 88 6.17 6.76 2.54
CA THR A 88 7.33 6.85 3.42
C THR A 88 7.17 7.92 4.52
N THR A 89 7.76 7.64 5.68
CA THR A 89 7.63 8.50 6.85
C THR A 89 8.31 9.85 6.68
N ASP A 90 9.41 9.91 5.93
CA ASP A 90 10.12 11.15 5.58
C ASP A 90 9.23 12.08 4.77
N TYR A 91 8.52 11.55 3.78
CA TYR A 91 7.57 12.32 2.98
C TYR A 91 6.43 12.88 3.84
N VAL A 92 5.79 12.05 4.66
CA VAL A 92 4.72 12.52 5.58
C VAL A 92 5.23 13.60 6.53
N ARG A 93 6.41 13.42 7.12
CA ARG A 93 7.02 14.39 8.03
C ARG A 93 7.38 15.70 7.33
N SER A 94 7.80 15.66 6.07
CA SER A 94 8.16 16.85 5.29
C SER A 94 6.97 17.78 5.03
N MET A 95 5.76 17.20 4.94
CA MET A 95 4.54 17.96 4.66
C MET A 95 3.98 18.67 5.89
N ILE A 96 4.12 18.05 7.06
CA ILE A 96 3.58 18.56 8.32
C ILE A 96 4.53 19.63 8.87
N ARG A 97 4.06 20.88 8.92
CA ARG A 97 4.82 22.02 9.46
C ARG A 97 4.10 22.68 10.63
N ARG A 98 4.87 23.36 11.49
CA ARG A 98 4.29 24.19 12.56
C ARG A 98 3.37 25.26 11.94
N GLY A 99 2.27 25.57 12.63
CA GLY A 99 1.26 26.53 12.15
C GLY A 99 0.21 25.95 11.19
N THR A 100 0.35 24.68 10.79
CA THR A 100 -0.67 23.95 10.00
C THR A 100 -1.48 22.99 10.87
N SER A 101 -2.63 22.55 10.38
CA SER A 101 -3.43 21.49 11.00
C SER A 101 -3.35 20.22 10.16
N ARG A 102 -3.18 19.09 10.86
CA ARG A 102 -3.22 17.74 10.31
C ARG A 102 -4.63 17.19 10.52
N VAL A 103 -5.29 16.74 9.46
CA VAL A 103 -6.60 16.10 9.52
C VAL A 103 -6.46 14.69 8.96
N ASP A 104 -6.55 13.71 9.84
CA ASP A 104 -6.59 12.28 9.48
C ASP A 104 -8.04 11.79 9.37
N ALA A 105 -8.31 11.02 8.32
CA ALA A 105 -9.58 10.36 8.05
C ALA A 105 -9.35 8.88 7.70
N PRO A 106 -9.30 7.97 8.70
CA PRO A 106 -9.25 6.54 8.46
C PRO A 106 -10.67 5.98 8.28
N LYS A 107 -10.98 5.44 7.10
CA LYS A 107 -12.28 4.83 6.80
C LYS A 107 -12.08 3.41 6.29
N ILE A 108 -13.00 2.52 6.67
CA ILE A 108 -13.13 1.20 6.06
C ILE A 108 -14.23 1.31 5.02
N VAL A 109 -13.89 0.98 3.78
CA VAL A 109 -14.79 1.02 2.63
C VAL A 109 -14.93 -0.37 2.05
N LYS A 110 -16.07 -0.59 1.37
CA LYS A 110 -16.31 -1.76 0.53
C LYS A 110 -16.25 -1.33 -0.92
N THR A 111 -15.53 -2.09 -1.75
CA THR A 111 -15.55 -1.87 -3.20
C THR A 111 -16.76 -2.57 -3.84
N LYS A 112 -16.98 -2.29 -5.12
CA LYS A 112 -18.00 -2.96 -5.93
C LYS A 112 -17.86 -4.50 -5.91
N ASP A 113 -16.63 -4.98 -5.84
CA ASP A 113 -16.29 -6.41 -5.83
C ASP A 113 -16.30 -7.02 -4.39
N ASP A 114 -16.93 -6.34 -3.42
CA ASP A 114 -17.01 -6.68 -1.98
C ASP A 114 -15.64 -6.87 -1.26
N TYR A 115 -14.57 -6.26 -1.78
CA TYR A 115 -13.32 -6.16 -1.02
C TYR A 115 -13.48 -5.15 0.12
N LYS A 116 -13.04 -5.52 1.31
CA LYS A 116 -12.99 -4.62 2.47
C LYS A 116 -11.60 -3.99 2.55
N ILE A 117 -11.52 -2.68 2.37
CA ILE A 117 -10.25 -1.94 2.39
C ILE A 117 -10.32 -0.85 3.44
N LYS A 118 -9.27 -0.76 4.27
CA LYS A 118 -9.03 0.39 5.15
C LYS A 118 -8.14 1.39 4.45
N ILE A 119 -8.65 2.60 4.25
CA ILE A 119 -7.93 3.70 3.61
C ILE A 119 -7.68 4.77 4.67
N HIS A 120 -6.44 5.23 4.77
CA HIS A 120 -6.03 6.31 5.66
C HIS A 120 -5.66 7.53 4.82
N ILE A 121 -6.49 8.56 4.91
CA ILE A 121 -6.30 9.81 4.17
C ILE A 121 -5.75 10.88 5.12
N LEU A 122 -4.84 11.68 4.60
CA LEU A 122 -4.25 12.82 5.27
C LEU A 122 -4.56 14.08 4.48
N ALA A 123 -5.24 15.03 5.13
CA ALA A 123 -5.39 16.38 4.63
C ALA A 123 -4.56 17.34 5.49
N ILE A 124 -3.79 18.20 4.83
CA ILE A 124 -2.96 19.21 5.49
C ILE A 124 -3.47 20.58 5.07
N THR A 125 -3.80 21.40 6.06
CA THR A 125 -4.30 22.76 5.84
C THR A 125 -3.15 23.74 5.66
N THR A 126 -3.40 24.87 5.00
CA THR A 126 -2.39 25.94 4.84
C THR A 126 -2.12 26.69 6.15
N ARG A 127 -3.15 26.83 6.99
CA ARG A 127 -3.13 27.50 8.30
C ARG A 127 -3.86 26.65 9.33
N ARG A 128 -3.72 26.99 10.62
CA ARG A 128 -4.41 26.31 11.70
C ARG A 128 -5.94 26.43 11.54
N ALA A 129 -6.60 25.30 11.33
CA ALA A 129 -8.05 25.22 11.21
C ALA A 129 -8.71 25.01 12.58
N LYS A 130 -9.92 25.55 12.76
CA LYS A 130 -10.72 25.33 13.99
C LYS A 130 -11.17 23.87 14.09
N SER A 131 -11.39 23.38 15.31
CA SER A 131 -11.81 21.99 15.54
C SER A 131 -13.11 21.61 14.83
N SER A 132 -14.06 22.54 14.73
CA SER A 132 -15.32 22.36 13.99
C SER A 132 -15.07 22.15 12.48
N GLN A 133 -14.21 22.97 11.89
CA GLN A 133 -13.82 22.86 10.47
C GLN A 133 -13.09 21.55 10.20
N GLN A 134 -12.20 21.11 11.08
CA GLN A 134 -11.51 19.83 10.95
C GLN A 134 -12.49 18.64 11.00
N LYS A 135 -13.48 18.68 11.90
CA LYS A 135 -14.52 17.65 12.00
C LYS A 135 -15.39 17.62 10.74
N TYR A 136 -15.74 18.78 10.21
CA TYR A 136 -16.54 18.90 8.99
C TYR A 136 -15.77 18.40 7.76
N MET A 137 -14.50 18.80 7.60
CA MET A 137 -13.62 18.26 6.56
C MET A 137 -13.50 16.74 6.63
N ARG A 138 -13.34 16.18 7.84
CA ARG A 138 -13.22 14.73 8.01
C ARG A 138 -14.45 14.00 7.46
N LYS A 139 -15.66 14.50 7.77
CA LYS A 139 -16.90 13.93 7.26
C LYS A 139 -16.97 13.94 5.73
N ILE A 140 -16.70 15.08 5.11
CA ILE A 140 -16.70 15.19 3.64
C ILE A 140 -15.70 14.21 3.00
N ILE A 141 -14.50 14.09 3.58
CA ILE A 141 -13.49 13.15 3.08
C ILE A 141 -13.98 11.69 3.21
N GLU A 142 -14.62 11.35 4.33
CA GLU A 142 -15.19 10.02 4.58
C GLU A 142 -16.35 9.70 3.64
N ASP A 143 -17.26 10.65 3.43
CA ASP A 143 -18.43 10.49 2.55
C ASP A 143 -17.97 10.34 1.09
N LYS A 144 -17.01 11.17 0.65
CA LYS A 144 -16.52 11.12 -0.72
C LYS A 144 -15.78 9.83 -1.04
N ILE A 145 -15.00 9.30 -0.10
CA ILE A 145 -14.30 8.04 -0.35
C ILE A 145 -15.25 6.85 -0.36
N GLU A 146 -16.35 6.92 0.40
CA GLU A 146 -17.40 5.90 0.37
C GLU A 146 -18.13 5.88 -0.97
N GLU A 147 -18.44 7.06 -1.53
CA GLU A 147 -18.98 7.21 -2.90
C GLU A 147 -18.03 6.61 -3.94
N ILE A 148 -16.77 7.07 -3.98
CA ILE A 148 -15.77 6.59 -4.97
C ILE A 148 -15.52 5.08 -4.86
N ALA A 149 -15.50 4.54 -3.64
CA ALA A 149 -15.27 3.11 -3.42
C ALA A 149 -16.45 2.26 -3.89
N SER A 150 -17.69 2.76 -3.74
CA SER A 150 -18.88 2.03 -4.18
C SER A 150 -19.00 1.92 -5.70
N GLU A 151 -18.47 2.91 -6.44
CA GLU A 151 -18.53 2.94 -7.90
C GLU A 151 -17.44 2.10 -8.57
N LYS A 152 -16.22 2.10 -7.99
CA LYS A 152 -15.02 1.54 -8.62
C LYS A 152 -14.77 0.08 -8.22
N THR A 153 -14.17 -0.66 -9.14
CA THR A 153 -13.62 -1.99 -8.86
C THR A 153 -12.37 -1.90 -7.99
N PHE A 154 -11.96 -3.02 -7.40
CA PHE A 154 -10.74 -3.09 -6.59
C PHE A 154 -9.50 -2.58 -7.35
N ASP A 155 -9.37 -3.02 -8.59
CA ASP A 155 -8.23 -2.75 -9.47
C ASP A 155 -8.14 -1.25 -9.82
N GLU A 156 -9.25 -0.67 -10.25
CA GLU A 156 -9.37 0.76 -10.58
C GLU A 156 -9.12 1.64 -9.35
N LEU A 157 -9.59 1.20 -8.18
CA LEU A 157 -9.40 1.92 -6.93
C LEU A 157 -7.92 1.91 -6.51
N VAL A 158 -7.24 0.77 -6.62
CA VAL A 158 -5.79 0.68 -6.35
C VAL A 158 -5.00 1.55 -7.33
N GLU A 159 -5.31 1.51 -8.62
CA GLU A 159 -4.66 2.37 -9.61
C GLU A 159 -4.91 3.87 -9.32
N GLY A 160 -6.14 4.23 -8.95
CA GLY A 160 -6.52 5.59 -8.61
C GLY A 160 -5.82 6.12 -7.34
N ILE A 161 -5.61 5.25 -6.35
CA ILE A 161 -4.84 5.55 -5.13
C ILE A 161 -3.38 5.79 -5.48
N VAL A 162 -2.76 4.84 -6.19
CA VAL A 162 -1.34 4.90 -6.56
C VAL A 162 -1.06 6.07 -7.50
N THR A 163 -2.02 6.41 -8.35
CA THR A 163 -1.90 7.53 -9.28
C THR A 163 -2.15 8.89 -8.62
N GLY A 164 -2.79 8.91 -7.45
CA GLY A 164 -3.16 10.15 -6.75
C GLY A 164 -4.39 10.85 -7.31
N LYS A 165 -5.10 10.26 -8.29
CA LYS A 165 -6.33 10.83 -8.87
C LYS A 165 -7.40 11.03 -7.80
N ILE A 166 -7.57 10.03 -6.92
CA ILE A 166 -8.52 10.07 -5.81
C ILE A 166 -8.14 11.17 -4.81
N ALA A 167 -6.85 11.36 -4.54
CA ALA A 167 -6.37 12.41 -3.65
C ALA A 167 -6.66 13.81 -4.21
N SER A 168 -6.51 14.00 -5.53
CA SER A 168 -6.86 15.24 -6.22
C SER A 168 -8.36 15.54 -6.18
N GLU A 169 -9.20 14.54 -6.38
CA GLU A 169 -10.66 14.68 -6.31
C GLU A 169 -11.12 15.13 -4.92
N ILE A 170 -10.62 14.45 -3.88
CA ILE A 170 -10.88 14.81 -2.48
C ILE A 170 -10.36 16.22 -2.16
N TYR A 171 -9.22 16.62 -2.72
CA TYR A 171 -8.68 17.97 -2.55
C TYR A 171 -9.63 19.04 -3.09
N HIS A 172 -10.24 18.83 -4.26
CA HIS A 172 -11.16 19.82 -4.85
C HIS A 172 -12.42 20.02 -4.03
N GLU A 173 -12.95 18.97 -3.42
CA GLU A 173 -14.11 19.06 -2.54
C GLU A 173 -13.75 19.66 -1.18
N ALA A 174 -12.69 19.15 -0.55
CA ALA A 174 -12.30 19.59 0.79
C ALA A 174 -11.77 21.05 0.80
N LYS A 175 -11.26 21.56 -0.34
CA LYS A 175 -10.87 22.97 -0.51
C LYS A 175 -12.05 23.93 -0.36
N LYS A 176 -13.30 23.50 -0.63
CA LYS A 176 -14.50 24.33 -0.47
C LYS A 176 -14.74 24.72 1.01
N VAL A 177 -14.30 23.90 1.95
CA VAL A 177 -14.43 24.15 3.39
C VAL A 177 -13.32 25.05 3.92
N TYR A 178 -12.08 24.71 3.58
CA TYR A 178 -10.91 25.39 4.09
C TYR A 178 -9.75 25.26 3.11
N PRO A 179 -8.86 26.26 2.98
CA PRO A 179 -7.70 26.16 2.12
C PRO A 179 -6.76 25.03 2.57
N LEU A 180 -6.58 24.05 1.68
CA LEU A 180 -5.68 22.92 1.85
C LEU A 180 -4.36 23.17 1.14
N LYS A 181 -3.28 22.66 1.73
CA LYS A 181 -1.97 22.61 1.09
C LYS A 181 -1.81 21.35 0.26
N ARG A 182 -2.17 20.19 0.84
CA ARG A 182 -2.09 18.89 0.18
C ARG A 182 -3.04 17.89 0.81
N VAL A 183 -3.56 16.98 -0.01
CA VAL A 183 -4.25 15.77 0.40
C VAL A 183 -3.48 14.60 -0.16
N GLU A 184 -3.23 13.58 0.66
CA GLU A 184 -2.54 12.37 0.26
C GLU A 184 -3.16 11.17 0.96
N ILE A 185 -3.12 10.01 0.32
CA ILE A 185 -3.47 8.75 0.96
C ILE A 185 -2.18 8.20 1.56
N ILE A 186 -2.12 8.04 2.88
CA ILE A 186 -0.89 7.58 3.56
C ILE A 186 -0.77 6.07 3.45
N LYS A 187 -1.90 5.37 3.66
CA LYS A 187 -1.88 3.93 3.88
C LYS A 187 -3.17 3.30 3.40
N THR A 188 -3.05 2.18 2.71
CA THR A 188 -4.16 1.26 2.50
C THR A 188 -3.84 -0.11 3.07
N LYS A 189 -4.87 -0.79 3.55
CA LYS A 189 -4.79 -2.19 3.97
C LYS A 189 -6.04 -2.91 3.48
N VAL A 190 -5.86 -3.99 2.74
CA VAL A 190 -6.92 -4.95 2.46
C VAL A 190 -7.19 -5.74 3.75
N LEU A 191 -8.44 -5.74 4.20
CA LEU A 191 -8.90 -6.41 5.41
C LEU A 191 -9.59 -7.74 5.11
N GLY A 192 -10.28 -7.83 3.99
CA GLY A 192 -10.98 -9.02 3.56
C GLY A 192 -11.11 -9.06 2.05
N GLU A 193 -10.85 -10.23 1.50
CA GLU A 193 -11.10 -10.59 0.11
C GLU A 193 -12.54 -11.11 0.00
N PRO A 194 -13.22 -10.91 -1.15
CA PRO A 194 -14.51 -11.54 -1.41
C PRO A 194 -14.35 -13.06 -1.42
N ALA A 195 -15.39 -13.75 -0.95
CA ALA A 195 -15.45 -15.20 -0.87
C ALA A 195 -15.70 -15.85 -2.24
#